data_AF-A0A2S3Y007-F1
#
_entry.id   AF-A0A2S3Y007-F1
#
_cell.length_a   1.000
_cell.length_b   1.000
_cell.length_c   1.000
_cell.angle_alpha   90.00
_cell.angle_beta   90.00
_cell.angle_gamma   90.00
#
_symmetry.space_group_name_H-M   'P 1'
#
loop_
_entity.id
_entity.type
_entity.pdbx_description
1 polymer ?
#
loop_
_entity_poly.entity_id
_entity_poly.type
_entity_poly.pdbx_seq_one_letter_code
_entity_poly.pdbx_strand_id
1 'polypeptide(L)'
;MTRTPDELAAAARHLLLPPPGVPHTLAPGLRARAAAALLRLALDEAMDGFWRRVSPAMAHSRGRTKALCLEWYAPCSVARQWYAVWSALSAACHHHTYELPPTPGEVRAWHDDVVELLAALRQGPERTEA
;
A
#
# COMPACT_ATOMS: atom_id res chain seq x y z
N MET A 1 18.75 1.16 6.33
CA MET A 1 18.14 2.23 5.52
C MET A 1 16.69 1.81 5.27
N THR A 2 15.74 2.41 5.98
CA THR A 2 14.31 2.15 5.73
C THR A 2 13.91 2.94 4.49
N ARG A 3 13.46 2.27 3.42
CA ARG A 3 12.99 2.96 2.21
C ARG A 3 11.71 3.73 2.51
N THR A 4 11.53 4.88 1.89
CA THR A 4 10.29 5.65 2.02
C THR A 4 9.11 4.93 1.36
N PRO A 5 7.85 5.23 1.75
CA PRO A 5 6.68 4.68 1.06
C PRO A 5 6.68 4.95 -0.45
N ASP A 6 7.09 6.16 -0.87
CA ASP A 6 7.19 6.54 -2.29
C ASP A 6 8.26 5.71 -3.03
N GLU A 7 9.41 5.45 -2.41
CA GLU A 7 10.46 4.59 -2.97
C GLU A 7 9.98 3.14 -3.15
N LEU A 8 9.17 2.64 -2.22
CA LEU A 8 8.57 1.31 -2.29
C LEU A 8 7.54 1.22 -3.43
N ALA A 9 6.68 2.23 -3.58
CA ALA A 9 5.72 2.30 -4.69
C ALA A 9 6.44 2.39 -6.05
N ALA A 10 7.49 3.21 -6.15
CA ALA A 10 8.31 3.30 -7.35
C ALA A 10 9.01 1.96 -7.69
N ALA A 11 9.55 1.26 -6.68
CA ALA A 11 10.13 -0.06 -6.88
C ALA A 11 9.08 -1.09 -7.35
N ALA A 12 7.85 -1.04 -6.82
CA ALA A 12 6.75 -1.86 -7.31
C ALA A 12 6.43 -1.56 -8.78
N ARG A 13 6.41 -0.28 -9.18
CA ARG A 13 6.20 0.13 -10.58
C ARG A 13 7.23 -0.48 -11.52
N HIS A 14 8.50 -0.47 -11.13
CA HIS A 14 9.59 -1.07 -11.93
C HIS A 14 9.43 -2.58 -12.13
N LEU A 15 8.86 -3.29 -11.15
CA LEU A 15 8.55 -4.72 -11.30
C LEU A 15 7.39 -4.98 -12.27
N LEU A 16 6.40 -4.09 -12.30
CA LEU A 16 5.23 -4.20 -13.19
C LEU A 16 5.57 -3.84 -14.64
N LEU A 17 6.35 -2.78 -14.83
CA LEU A 17 6.75 -2.23 -16.12
C LEU A 17 8.27 -2.21 -16.21
N PRO A 18 8.89 -3.38 -16.39
CA PRO A 18 10.32 -3.43 -16.54
C PRO A 18 10.76 -2.68 -17.81
N PRO A 19 11.95 -2.05 -17.81
CA PRO A 19 12.44 -1.34 -18.98
C PRO A 19 12.62 -2.30 -20.17
N PRO A 20 12.35 -1.84 -21.41
CA PRO A 20 12.62 -2.65 -22.60
C PRO A 20 14.11 -3.01 -22.67
N GLY A 21 14.41 -4.25 -23.07
CA GLY A 21 15.80 -4.72 -23.24
C GLY A 21 16.50 -5.22 -21.98
N VAL A 22 15.86 -5.17 -20.80
CA VAL A 22 16.40 -5.80 -19.59
C VAL A 22 15.98 -7.28 -19.57
N PRO A 23 16.89 -8.27 -19.49
CA PRO A 23 16.50 -9.65 -19.30
C PRO A 23 15.84 -9.84 -17.93
N HIS A 24 14.74 -10.58 -17.86
CA HIS A 24 14.04 -10.85 -16.61
C HIS A 24 14.18 -12.31 -16.25
N THR A 25 14.71 -12.58 -15.05
CA THR A 25 14.81 -13.94 -14.51
C THR A 25 13.51 -14.42 -13.86
N LEU A 26 12.58 -13.50 -13.53
CA LEU A 26 11.34 -13.80 -12.84
C LEU A 26 10.14 -13.85 -13.78
N ALA A 27 9.31 -14.89 -13.63
CA ALA A 27 8.04 -15.00 -14.33
C ALA A 27 7.11 -13.80 -14.02
N PRO A 28 6.24 -13.38 -14.96
CA PRO A 28 5.35 -12.23 -14.77
C PRO A 28 4.52 -12.29 -13.48
N GLY A 29 3.96 -13.45 -13.13
CA GLY A 29 3.18 -13.62 -11.90
C GLY A 29 4.00 -13.46 -10.62
N LEU A 30 5.29 -13.82 -10.64
CA LEU A 30 6.19 -13.62 -9.51
C LEU A 30 6.55 -12.14 -9.35
N ARG A 31 6.77 -11.41 -10.46
CA ARG A 31 6.95 -9.96 -10.45
C ARG A 31 5.70 -9.24 -9.92
N ALA A 32 4.51 -9.68 -10.32
CA ALA A 32 3.24 -9.12 -9.85
C ALA A 32 3.06 -9.29 -8.33
N ARG A 33 3.36 -10.49 -7.79
CA ARG A 33 3.34 -10.72 -6.33
C ARG A 33 4.38 -9.90 -5.59
N ALA A 34 5.60 -9.81 -6.11
CA ALA A 34 6.65 -8.98 -5.52
C ALA A 34 6.25 -7.49 -5.50
N ALA A 35 5.63 -7.00 -6.58
CA ALA A 35 5.07 -5.64 -6.62
C ALA A 35 3.96 -5.45 -5.58
N ALA A 36 3.03 -6.40 -5.46
CA ALA A 36 1.97 -6.34 -4.44
C ALA A 36 2.54 -6.31 -3.01
N ALA A 37 3.59 -7.07 -2.72
CA ALA A 37 4.27 -7.05 -1.42
C ALA A 37 4.93 -5.70 -1.11
N LEU A 38 5.55 -5.05 -2.10
CA LEU A 38 6.13 -3.72 -1.94
C LEU A 38 5.06 -2.64 -1.72
N LEU A 39 3.95 -2.71 -2.47
CA LEU A 39 2.79 -1.82 -2.28
C LEU A 39 2.17 -1.99 -0.88
N ARG A 40 2.05 -3.24 -0.43
CA ARG A 40 1.54 -3.58 0.90
C ARG A 40 2.43 -2.95 1.99
N LEU A 41 3.74 -3.06 1.85
CA LEU A 41 4.71 -2.45 2.77
C LEU A 41 4.64 -0.91 2.73
N ALA A 42 4.50 -0.31 1.55
CA ALA A 42 4.34 1.14 1.40
C ALA A 42 3.13 1.66 2.18
N LEU A 43 2.00 0.96 2.12
CA LEU A 43 0.79 1.32 2.87
C LEU A 43 0.96 1.19 4.39
N ASP A 44 1.65 0.15 4.88
CA ASP A 44 1.92 0.02 6.32
C ASP A 44 2.81 1.16 6.81
N GLU A 45 3.90 1.44 6.11
CA GLU A 45 4.83 2.52 6.49
C GLU A 45 4.16 3.90 6.45
N ALA A 46 3.28 4.14 5.48
CA ALA A 46 2.54 5.39 5.38
C ALA A 46 1.49 5.54 6.48
N MET A 47 0.76 4.46 6.79
CA MET A 47 -0.20 4.42 7.89
C MET A 47 0.51 4.64 9.25
N ASP A 48 1.66 4.00 9.45
CA ASP A 48 2.47 4.19 10.65
C ASP A 48 3.01 5.63 10.74
N GLY A 49 3.44 6.18 9.60
CA GLY A 49 3.85 7.58 9.49
C GLY A 49 2.73 8.56 9.85
N PHE A 50 1.51 8.31 9.36
CA PHE A 50 0.32 9.07 9.73
C PHE A 50 0.06 9.02 11.23
N TRP A 51 -0.01 7.82 11.82
CA TRP A 51 -0.30 7.69 13.25
C TRP A 51 0.81 8.23 14.14
N ARG A 52 2.08 8.13 13.75
CA ARG A 52 3.18 8.82 14.48
C ARG A 52 2.98 10.33 14.58
N ARG A 53 2.34 10.96 13.59
CA ARG A 53 2.02 12.41 13.62
C ARG A 53 0.74 12.73 14.40
N VAL A 54 -0.26 11.86 14.34
CA VAL A 54 -1.60 12.10 14.92
C VAL A 54 -1.71 11.59 16.36
N SER A 55 -1.29 10.35 16.61
CA SER A 55 -1.30 9.70 17.92
C SER A 55 -0.23 8.60 17.98
N PRO A 56 0.97 8.90 18.54
CA PRO A 56 2.10 7.95 18.55
C PRO A 56 1.79 6.58 19.20
N ALA A 57 0.85 6.54 20.15
CA ALA A 57 0.39 5.28 20.74
C ALA A 57 -0.28 4.36 19.70
N MET A 58 -1.06 4.94 18.78
CA MET A 58 -1.76 4.21 17.71
C MET A 58 -0.79 3.61 16.68
N ALA A 59 0.40 4.18 16.52
CA ALA A 59 1.42 3.65 15.62
C ALA A 59 1.86 2.21 15.99
N HIS A 60 1.63 1.77 17.23
CA HIS A 60 1.96 0.41 17.69
C HIS A 60 0.78 -0.57 17.58
N SER A 61 -0.41 -0.09 17.18
CA SER A 61 -1.61 -0.93 17.03
C SER A 61 -1.58 -1.76 15.74
N ARG A 62 -2.45 -2.78 15.68
CA ARG A 62 -2.60 -3.63 14.49
C ARG A 62 -3.17 -2.83 13.32
N GLY A 63 -2.83 -3.21 12.08
CA GLY A 63 -3.28 -2.53 10.85
C GLY A 63 -4.80 -2.36 10.75
N ARG A 64 -5.59 -3.38 11.11
CA ARG A 64 -7.06 -3.27 11.14
C ARG A 64 -7.57 -2.25 12.17
N THR A 65 -6.95 -2.18 13.35
CA THR A 65 -7.31 -1.21 14.38
C THR A 65 -7.00 0.22 13.91
N LYS A 66 -5.82 0.43 13.31
CA LYS A 66 -5.44 1.68 12.67
C LYS A 66 -6.44 2.11 11.60
N ALA A 67 -6.90 1.18 10.76
CA ALA A 67 -7.88 1.44 9.71
C ALA A 67 -9.24 1.86 10.25
N LEU A 68 -9.75 1.16 11.28
CA LEU A 68 -11.00 1.52 11.93
C LEU A 68 -10.93 2.93 12.49
N CYS A 69 -9.87 3.25 13.24
CA CYS A 69 -9.71 4.58 13.81
C CYS A 69 -9.50 5.67 12.74
N LEU A 70 -8.96 5.34 11.56
CA LEU A 70 -8.66 6.33 10.52
C LEU A 70 -9.89 7.11 10.07
N GLU A 71 -11.09 6.52 10.09
CA GLU A 71 -12.35 7.18 9.71
C GLU A 71 -12.66 8.44 10.55
N TRP A 72 -12.09 8.56 11.74
CA TRP A 72 -12.22 9.73 12.61
C TRP A 72 -11.17 10.82 12.36
N TYR A 73 -10.11 10.52 11.61
CA TYR A 73 -8.96 11.43 11.41
C TYR A 73 -8.65 11.68 9.92
N ALA A 74 -9.41 11.10 9.01
CA ALA A 74 -9.30 11.30 7.57
C ALA A 74 -10.69 11.16 6.95
N PRO A 75 -10.90 11.67 5.72
CA PRO A 75 -12.16 11.46 5.03
C PRO A 75 -12.54 9.98 4.99
N CYS A 76 -13.82 9.66 5.24
CA CYS A 76 -14.32 8.27 5.26
C CYS A 76 -14.01 7.53 3.94
N SER A 77 -13.96 8.24 2.80
CA SER A 77 -13.50 7.68 1.52
C SER A 77 -12.08 7.13 1.58
N VAL A 78 -11.14 7.89 2.16
CA VAL A 78 -9.72 7.49 2.31
C VAL A 78 -9.59 6.27 3.20
N ALA A 79 -10.29 6.24 4.33
CA ALA A 79 -10.23 5.10 5.24
C ALA A 79 -10.78 3.80 4.62
N ARG A 80 -11.91 3.88 3.90
CA ARG A 80 -12.48 2.74 3.18
C ARG A 80 -11.60 2.27 2.03
N GLN A 81 -11.08 3.19 1.23
CA GLN A 81 -10.15 2.87 0.14
C GLN A 81 -8.89 2.22 0.69
N TRP A 82 -8.31 2.75 1.78
CA TRP A 82 -7.17 2.14 2.45
C TRP A 82 -7.47 0.70 2.86
N TYR A 83 -8.58 0.45 3.53
CA TYR A 83 -8.93 -0.90 3.99
C TYR A 83 -9.13 -1.87 2.82
N ALA A 84 -9.81 -1.44 1.76
CA ALA A 84 -10.05 -2.25 0.57
C ALA A 84 -8.74 -2.64 -0.11
N VAL A 85 -7.87 -1.66 -0.39
CA VAL A 85 -6.58 -1.89 -1.06
C VAL A 85 -5.64 -2.70 -0.17
N TRP A 86 -5.58 -2.41 1.13
CA TRP A 86 -4.78 -3.16 2.10
C TRP A 86 -5.21 -4.63 2.16
N SER A 87 -6.52 -4.91 2.15
CA SER A 87 -7.05 -6.27 2.16
C SER A 87 -6.72 -7.01 0.87
N ALA A 88 -6.90 -6.36 -0.29
CA ALA A 88 -6.60 -6.93 -1.60
C ALA A 88 -5.10 -7.26 -1.75
N LEU A 89 -4.23 -6.33 -1.36
CA LEU A 89 -2.78 -6.55 -1.36
C LEU A 89 -2.35 -7.64 -0.37
N SER A 90 -2.97 -7.70 0.81
CA SER A 90 -2.69 -8.76 1.78
C SER A 90 -3.03 -10.13 1.20
N ALA A 91 -4.21 -10.27 0.57
CA ALA A 91 -4.61 -11.49 -0.13
C ALA A 91 -3.61 -11.86 -1.23
N ALA A 92 -3.23 -10.90 -2.08
CA ALA A 92 -2.27 -11.11 -3.17
C ALA A 92 -0.87 -11.54 -2.72
N CYS A 93 -0.49 -11.25 -1.47
CA CYS A 93 0.77 -11.66 -0.87
C CYS A 93 0.76 -13.12 -0.37
N HIS A 94 -0.42 -13.70 -0.12
CA HIS A 94 -0.51 -15.10 0.32
C HIS A 94 -0.21 -16.06 -0.85
N HIS A 95 0.67 -17.03 -0.61
CA HIS A 95 1.05 -18.01 -1.62
C HIS A 95 0.31 -19.32 -1.36
N HIS A 96 -0.91 -19.43 -1.88
CA HIS A 96 -1.59 -20.72 -1.95
C HIS A 96 -1.26 -21.39 -3.29
N THR A 97 -0.88 -22.67 -3.25
CA THR A 97 -0.36 -23.44 -4.41
C THR A 97 -1.32 -23.48 -5.60
N TYR A 98 -2.61 -23.25 -5.37
CA TYR A 98 -3.67 -23.28 -6.38
C TYR A 98 -4.21 -21.89 -6.73
N GLU A 99 -3.70 -20.84 -6.10
CA GLU A 99 -4.20 -19.48 -6.31
C GLU A 99 -3.47 -18.82 -7.47
N LEU A 100 -4.26 -18.34 -8.44
CA LEU A 100 -3.75 -17.58 -9.57
C LEU A 100 -3.04 -16.33 -9.05
N PRO A 101 -1.85 -15.98 -9.58
CA PRO A 101 -1.22 -14.71 -9.25
C PRO A 101 -2.16 -13.56 -9.65
N PRO A 102 -2.10 -12.42 -8.94
CA PRO A 102 -2.83 -11.24 -9.38
C PRO A 102 -2.37 -10.87 -10.79
N THR A 103 -3.32 -10.50 -11.63
CA THR A 103 -3.04 -10.07 -12.99
C THR A 103 -2.22 -8.79 -12.96
N PRO A 104 -1.37 -8.53 -13.97
CA PRO A 104 -0.66 -7.26 -14.06
C PRO A 104 -1.59 -6.04 -14.09
N GLY A 105 -2.84 -6.20 -14.56
CA GLY A 105 -3.86 -5.15 -14.55
C GLY A 105 -4.32 -4.80 -13.15
N GLU A 106 -4.64 -5.80 -12.34
CA GLU A 106 -5.05 -5.61 -10.93
C GLU A 106 -3.94 -4.94 -10.12
N VAL A 107 -2.69 -5.38 -10.26
CA VAL A 107 -1.59 -4.78 -9.49
C VAL A 107 -1.28 -3.34 -9.96
N ARG A 108 -1.55 -3.01 -11.22
CA ARG A 108 -1.47 -1.61 -11.69
C ARG A 108 -2.57 -0.74 -11.07
N ALA A 109 -3.81 -1.23 -11.01
CA ALA A 109 -4.90 -0.51 -10.36
C ALA A 109 -4.57 -0.26 -8.88
N TRP A 110 -4.13 -1.29 -8.14
CA TRP A 110 -3.71 -1.13 -6.75
C TRP A 110 -2.50 -0.22 -6.59
N HIS A 111 -1.56 -0.20 -7.54
CA HIS A 111 -0.45 0.75 -7.51
C HIS A 111 -0.97 2.20 -7.53
N ASP A 112 -1.89 2.50 -8.44
CA ASP A 112 -2.43 3.85 -8.59
C ASP A 112 -3.26 4.25 -7.35
N ASP A 113 -4.07 3.34 -6.81
CA ASP A 113 -4.77 3.52 -5.53
C ASP A 113 -3.79 3.79 -4.37
N VAL A 114 -2.68 3.05 -4.31
CA VAL A 114 -1.66 3.26 -3.28
C VAL A 114 -1.04 4.65 -3.41
N VAL A 115 -0.66 5.08 -4.61
CA VAL A 115 -0.08 6.42 -4.82
C VAL A 115 -1.05 7.52 -4.35
N GLU A 116 -2.34 7.38 -4.63
CA GLU A 116 -3.38 8.30 -4.13
C GLU A 116 -3.45 8.29 -2.59
N LEU A 117 -3.52 7.11 -2.00
CA LEU A 117 -3.57 6.94 -0.54
C LEU A 117 -2.32 7.50 0.15
N LEU A 118 -1.12 7.32 -0.42
CA LEU A 118 0.13 7.89 0.10
C LEU A 118 0.05 9.42 0.12
N ALA A 119 -0.49 10.03 -0.93
CA ALA A 119 -0.70 11.47 -0.97
C ALA A 119 -1.71 11.92 0.10
N ALA A 120 -2.87 11.25 0.20
CA ALA A 120 -3.91 11.57 1.17
C ALA A 120 -3.41 11.47 2.62
N LEU A 121 -2.72 10.38 2.97
CA LEU A 121 -2.19 10.17 4.33
C LEU A 121 -1.07 11.17 4.70
N ARG A 122 -0.35 11.75 3.72
CA ARG A 122 0.63 12.82 4.00
C ARG A 122 -0.02 14.13 4.41
N GLN A 123 -1.18 14.47 3.84
CA GLN A 123 -1.87 15.73 4.15
C GLN A 123 -2.33 15.79 5.63
N GLY A 124 -2.50 14.63 6.28
CA GLY A 124 -2.92 14.55 7.69
C GLY A 124 -4.40 14.90 7.88
N PRO A 125 -4.94 14.83 9.11
CA PRO A 125 -6.27 15.35 9.39
C PRO A 125 -6.29 16.83 9.02
N GLU A 126 -7.27 17.26 8.23
CA GLU A 126 -7.57 18.69 8.16
C GLU A 126 -7.84 19.14 9.59
N ARG A 127 -7.06 20.10 10.11
CA ARG A 127 -7.33 20.72 11.41
C ARG A 127 -8.71 21.34 11.32
N THR A 128 -9.72 20.57 11.71
CA THR A 128 -10.99 21.15 12.12
C THR A 128 -10.71 21.65 13.53
N GLU A 129 -10.29 22.92 13.62
CA GLU A 129 -10.29 23.67 14.86
C GLU A 129 -11.69 23.53 15.49
N ALA A 130 -11.73 22.96 16.69
CA ALA A 130 -12.88 22.96 17.58
C ALA A 130 -12.47 23.65 18.88
#